data_AF-A0A3B9N602-F1
#
_entry.id   AF-A0A3B9N602-F1
#
_cell.length_a   1.000
_cell.length_b   1.000
_cell.length_c   1.000
_cell.angle_alpha   90.00
_cell.angle_beta   90.00
_cell.angle_gamma   90.00
#
_symmetry.space_group_name_H-M   'P 1'
#
loop_
_entity.id
_entity.type
_entity.pdbx_description
1 polymer ?
#
loop_
_entity_poly.entity_id
_entity_poly.type
_entity_poly.pdbx_seq_one_letter_code
_entity_poly.pdbx_strand_id
1 'polypeptide(L)' 'MAAKENFFKPTYNFLGGYYIPVRDDWNYHIIKKHISEKEKEIYLQQFGEEILTEDQFYNWWKSIKHNLN' A
#
# COMPACT_ATOMS: atom_id res chain seq x y z
N MET A 1 14.23 -13.67 17.86
CA MET A 1 14.29 -12.62 16.82
C MET A 1 12.86 -12.35 16.36
N ALA A 2 12.33 -11.14 16.51
CA ALA A 2 11.03 -10.81 15.92
C ALA A 2 11.18 -10.92 14.40
N ALA A 3 10.43 -11.82 13.76
CA ALA A 3 10.37 -11.86 12.31
C ALA A 3 9.96 -10.45 11.85
N LYS A 4 10.80 -9.78 11.05
CA LYS A 4 10.40 -8.54 10.39
C LYS A 4 9.15 -8.88 9.59
N GLU A 5 7.99 -8.39 10.01
CA GLU A 5 6.77 -8.58 9.24
C GLU A 5 6.98 -7.94 7.86
N ASN A 6 6.78 -8.71 6.79
CA ASN A 6 6.88 -8.17 5.44
C ASN A 6 5.86 -7.02 5.27
N PHE A 7 6.35 -5.84 4.91
CA PHE A 7 5.53 -4.67 4.63
C PHE A 7 4.51 -4.95 3.51
N PHE A 8 4.97 -5.62 2.45
CA PHE A 8 4.13 -6.08 1.34
C PHE A 8 3.69 -7.52 1.59
N LYS A 9 2.43 -7.71 2.01
CA LYS A 9 1.85 -9.05 2.20
C LYS A 9 1.19 -9.50 0.90
N PRO A 10 1.65 -10.56 0.22
CA PRO A 10 1.02 -11.00 -1.02
C PRO A 10 -0.44 -11.39 -0.77
N THR A 11 -1.33 -11.04 -1.71
CA THR A 11 -2.71 -11.55 -1.66
C THR A 11 -2.79 -12.92 -2.31
N TYR A 12 -3.61 -13.80 -1.74
CA TYR A 12 -3.86 -15.15 -2.27
C TYR A 12 -4.98 -15.18 -3.32
N ASN A 13 -5.55 -14.03 -3.68
CA ASN A 13 -6.64 -13.94 -4.64
C ASN A 13 -6.15 -14.07 -6.09
N PHE A 14 -7.02 -14.55 -6.98
CA PHE A 14 -6.74 -14.77 -8.41
C PHE A 14 -6.23 -13.52 -9.15
N LEU A 15 -6.56 -12.32 -8.66
CA LEU A 15 -6.13 -11.04 -9.23
C LEU A 15 -4.67 -10.67 -8.89
N GLY A 16 -4.02 -11.39 -7.96
CA GLY A 16 -2.67 -11.09 -7.50
C GLY A 16 -2.56 -9.75 -6.76
N GLY A 17 -1.31 -9.34 -6.50
CA GLY A 17 -0.97 -8.09 -5.81
C GLY A 17 -0.58 -8.26 -4.35
N TYR A 18 -0.64 -7.16 -3.60
CA TYR A 18 -0.11 -7.04 -2.24
C TYR A 18 -1.05 -6.22 -1.37
N TYR A 19 -1.05 -6.53 -0.07
CA TYR A 19 -1.60 -5.69 0.98
C TYR A 19 -0.48 -4.90 1.62
N ILE A 20 -0.67 -3.58 1.72
CA ILE A 20 0.22 -2.69 2.47
C ILE A 20 -0.49 -2.11 3.69
N PRO A 21 0.25 -1.86 4.79
CA PRO A 21 -0.27 -1.12 5.92
C PRO A 21 -0.46 0.36 5.56
N VAL A 22 -1.61 0.90 5.93
CA VAL A 22 -1.96 2.33 5.81
C VAL A 22 -2.52 2.77 7.16
N ARG A 23 -2.14 3.95 7.62
CA ARG A 23 -2.64 4.49 8.88
C ARG A 23 -3.97 5.20 8.66
N ASP A 24 -5.01 4.74 9.33
CA ASP A 24 -6.30 5.41 9.39
C ASP A 24 -6.15 6.80 10.04
N ASP A 25 -6.60 7.85 9.36
CA ASP A 25 -6.51 9.23 9.86
C ASP A 25 -7.43 9.50 11.06
N TRP A 26 -8.53 8.74 11.19
CA TRP A 26 -9.55 8.96 12.23
C TRP A 26 -9.17 8.33 13.57
N ASN A 27 -8.66 7.10 13.58
CA ASN A 27 -8.41 6.33 14.79
C ASN A 27 -6.93 5.94 14.97
N TYR A 28 -6.03 6.38 14.09
CA TYR A 28 -4.60 6.01 14.07
C TYR A 28 -4.33 4.50 13.98
N HIS A 29 -5.35 3.71 13.65
CA HIS A 29 -5.24 2.27 13.49
C HIS A 29 -4.61 1.92 12.14
N ILE A 30 -3.80 0.87 12.10
CA ILE A 30 -3.24 0.38 10.83
C ILE A 30 -4.30 -0.48 10.13
N ILE A 31 -4.77 -0.01 8.99
CA ILE A 31 -5.62 -0.75 8.07
C ILE A 31 -4.77 -1.32 6.93
N LYS A 32 -5.29 -2.33 6.22
CA LYS A 32 -4.61 -2.93 5.07
C LYS A 32 -5.31 -2.50 3.79
N LYS A 33 -4.57 -1.94 2.84
CA LYS A 33 -5.08 -1.61 1.50
C LYS A 33 -4.45 -2.53 0.46
N HIS A 34 -5.25 -2.96 -0.50
CA HIS A 34 -4.78 -3.77 -1.63
C HIS A 34 -4.19 -2.87 -2.71
N ILE A 35 -3.07 -3.30 -3.26
CA ILE A 35 -2.40 -2.70 -4.42
C ILE A 35 -1.97 -3.83 -5.37
N SER A 36 -1.95 -3.56 -6.66
CA SER A 36 -1.41 -4.44 -7.69
C SER A 36 0.12 -4.48 -7.67
N GLU A 37 0.72 -5.40 -8.43
CA GLU A 37 2.19 -5.51 -8.50
C GLU A 37 2.85 -4.24 -9.07
N LYS A 38 2.25 -3.64 -10.11
CA LYS A 38 2.73 -2.37 -10.67
C LYS A 38 2.67 -1.24 -9.66
N GLU A 39 1.57 -1.15 -8.91
CA GLU A 39 1.39 -0.14 -7.87
C GLU A 39 2.40 -0.34 -6.72
N LYS A 40 2.75 -1.59 -6.38
CA LYS A 40 3.81 -1.90 -5.41
C LYS A 40 5.16 -1.36 -5.87
N GLU A 41 5.55 -1.58 -7.11
CA GLU A 41 6.85 -1.11 -7.62
C GLU A 41 6.95 0.42 -7.55
N ILE A 42 5.88 1.12 -7.93
CA ILE A 42 5.81 2.58 -7.85
C ILE A 42 5.85 3.04 -6.39
N TYR A 43 5.10 2.38 -5.50
CA TYR A 43 5.09 2.71 -4.08
C TYR A 43 6.48 2.54 -3.46
N LEU A 44 7.15 1.42 -3.75
CA LEU A 44 8.48 1.13 -3.23
C LEU A 44 9.52 2.16 -3.73
N GLN A 45 9.41 2.60 -4.98
CA GLN A 45 10.29 3.62 -5.55
C GLN A 45 10.08 5.01 -4.94
N GLN A 46 8.84 5.37 -4.59
CA GLN A 46 8.50 6.70 -4.08
C GLN A 46 8.61 6.82 -2.57
N PHE A 47 8.19 5.80 -1.83
CA PHE A 47 8.02 5.82 -0.37
C PHE A 47 8.78 4.69 0.35
N GLY A 48 9.28 3.68 -0.37
CA GLY A 48 9.93 2.52 0.25
C GLY A 48 8.95 1.68 1.09
N GLU A 49 9.25 1.54 2.37
CA GLU A 49 8.43 0.83 3.37
C GLU A 49 7.79 1.80 4.39
N GLU A 50 7.53 3.05 3.98
CA GLU A 50 6.85 4.04 4.81
C GLU A 50 5.34 3.77 4.88
N ILE A 51 4.75 3.90 6.08
CA ILE A 51 3.29 3.80 6.27
C ILE A 51 2.66 5.17 6.04
N LEU A 52 2.00 5.34 4.90
CA LEU A 52 1.21 6.53 4.60
C LEU A 52 -0.07 6.58 5.45
N THR A 53 -0.62 7.78 5.65
CA THR A 53 -2.00 7.92 6.13
C THR A 53 -3.02 7.56 5.04
N GLU A 54 -4.29 7.35 5.39
CA GLU A 54 -5.34 6.99 4.43
C GLU A 54 -5.52 8.10 3.39
N ASP A 55 -5.50 9.36 3.82
CA ASP A 55 -5.57 10.53 2.94
C ASP A 55 -4.38 10.58 1.97
N GLN A 56 -3.15 10.39 2.47
CA GLN A 56 -1.94 10.35 1.64
C GLN A 56 -1.98 9.19 0.65
N PHE A 57 -2.34 7.99 1.12
CA PHE A 57 -2.48 6.81 0.28
C PHE A 57 -3.52 7.03 -0.82
N TYR A 58 -4.69 7.57 -0.48
CA TYR A 58 -5.77 7.79 -1.44
C TYR A 58 -5.39 8.84 -2.49
N ASN A 59 -4.76 9.95 -2.09
CA ASN A 59 -4.32 10.98 -3.02
C ASN A 59 -3.23 10.46 -3.97
N TRP A 60 -2.27 9.69 -3.45
CA TRP A 60 -1.28 9.00 -4.28
C TRP A 60 -1.95 8.00 -5.23
N TRP A 61 -2.77 7.09 -4.70
CA TRP A 61 -3.43 6.04 -5.47
C TRP A 61 -4.33 6.60 -6.58
N LYS A 62 -4.98 7.73 -6.32
CA LYS A 62 -5.73 8.46 -7.34
C LYS A 62 -4.83 9.04 -8.43
N SER A 63 -3.69 9.63 -8.04
CA SER A 63 -2.71 10.20 -8.98
C SER A 63 -2.13 9.15 -9.93
N ILE A 64 -1.73 7.98 -9.42
CA ILE A 64 -1.22 6.88 -10.26
C ILE A 64 -2.33 6.24 -11.12
N LYS A 65 -3.55 6.05 -10.60
CA LYS A 65 -4.68 5.55 -11.40
C LYS A 65 -5.04 6.48 -12.55
N HIS A 66 -4.96 7.79 -12.34
CA HIS A 66 -5.21 8.77 -13.39
C HIS A 66 -4.11 8.79 -14.46
N ASN A 67 -2.85 8.52 -14.09
CA ASN A 67 -1.73 8.42 -15.05
C ASN A 67 -1.67 7.07 -15.80
N LEU A 68 -2.34 6.03 -15.29
CA LEU A 68 -2.40 4.71 -15.91
C LEU A 68 -3.53 4.58 -16.96
N ASN A 69 -4.29 5.65 -17.20
CA ASN A 69 -5.46 5.69 -18.09
C ASN A 69 -5.28 6.72 -19.20
#